data_AF-A0A7U9RUH3-F1
#
_entry.id   AF-A0A7U9RUH3-F1
#
_cell.length_a   1.000
_cell.length_b   1.000
_cell.length_c   1.000
_cell.angle_alpha   90.00
_cell.angle_beta   90.00
_cell.angle_gamma   90.00
#
_symmetry.space_group_name_H-M   'P 1'
#
loop_
_entity.id
_entity.type
_entity.pdbx_description
1 polymer ?
#
loop_
_entity_poly.entity_id
_entity_poly.type
_entity_poly.pdbx_seq_one_letter_code
_entity_poly.pdbx_strand_id
1 'polypeptide(L)'
;MESGEIARVGRNLYCISDHQTPIYDYEYSELAVIIQKLIYERHPFLEYRIFELVQMNEFLNHQIAHNAVFVFVEADLGDFVFETLKEKYPGKVLLNPSVKEYHLYWQDDLIIVGKLLTEAPKGKKAVWHTCLEKMLVDMTAEKVIKTTFSEAEYPGVLEQAFQKYVIDESQMFRYAKRRHIKDDILKIIQSQTGIKLRTEK
;
A
#
# COMPACT_ATOMS: atom_id res chain seq x y z
N MET A 1 12.95 -6.68 -34.47
CA MET A 1 13.08 -7.84 -33.56
C MET A 1 12.37 -7.44 -32.28
N GLU A 2 11.12 -7.88 -32.15
CA GLU A 2 10.21 -7.52 -31.06
C GLU A 2 10.53 -8.35 -29.82
N SER A 3 11.06 -7.71 -28.78
CA SER A 3 11.13 -8.30 -27.44
C SER A 3 9.79 -8.04 -26.74
N GLY A 4 8.86 -8.98 -26.82
CA GLY A 4 7.65 -8.94 -26.00
C GLY A 4 8.05 -9.09 -24.51
N GLU A 5 7.88 -8.02 -23.73
CA GLU A 5 8.13 -8.06 -22.29
C GLU A 5 7.03 -8.89 -21.62
N ILE A 6 7.45 -9.94 -20.91
CA ILE A 6 6.56 -10.85 -20.20
C ILE A 6 6.28 -10.26 -18.81
N ALA A 7 5.03 -9.90 -18.55
CA ALA A 7 4.60 -9.47 -17.22
C ALA A 7 3.93 -10.63 -16.46
N ARG A 8 4.32 -10.81 -15.20
CA ARG A 8 3.69 -11.81 -14.32
C ARG A 8 2.40 -11.23 -13.74
N VAL A 9 1.28 -11.92 -13.98
CA VAL A 9 -0.07 -11.53 -13.51
C VAL A 9 -0.64 -12.50 -12.47
N GLY A 10 0.10 -13.57 -12.16
CA GLY A 10 -0.29 -14.53 -11.14
C GLY A 10 0.75 -15.63 -10.90
N ARG A 11 0.43 -16.60 -10.05
CA ARG A 11 1.29 -17.78 -9.87
C ARG A 11 1.25 -18.64 -11.13
N ASN A 12 2.39 -18.78 -11.81
CA ASN A 12 2.52 -19.44 -13.11
C ASN A 12 1.67 -18.82 -14.23
N LEU A 13 1.24 -17.57 -14.06
CA LEU A 13 0.46 -16.84 -15.07
C LEU A 13 1.28 -15.64 -15.55
N TYR A 14 1.48 -15.61 -16.85
CA TYR A 14 2.26 -14.61 -17.55
C TYR A 14 1.41 -14.09 -18.70
N CYS A 15 1.36 -12.78 -18.89
CA CYS A 15 0.81 -12.19 -20.09
C CYS A 15 1.94 -11.65 -20.96
N ILE A 16 1.84 -11.88 -22.27
CA ILE A 16 2.57 -11.08 -23.25
C ILE A 16 1.95 -9.69 -23.14
N SER A 17 2.74 -8.71 -22.71
CA SER A 17 2.31 -7.33 -22.73
C SER A 17 2.12 -6.96 -24.20
N ASP A 18 0.86 -6.87 -24.66
CA ASP A 18 0.54 -6.03 -25.82
C ASP A 18 0.94 -4.64 -25.39
N HIS A 19 2.19 -4.27 -25.69
CA HIS A 19 2.88 -3.04 -25.30
C HIS A 19 1.95 -1.93 -24.81
N GLN A 20 1.88 -1.66 -23.49
CA GLN A 20 1.77 -0.30 -22.90
C GLN A 20 1.45 -0.19 -21.40
N THR A 21 1.02 -1.22 -20.67
CA THR A 21 0.63 -1.04 -19.25
C THR A 21 1.87 -1.13 -18.32
N PRO A 22 2.32 -0.03 -17.69
CA PRO A 22 3.51 -0.06 -16.83
C PRO A 22 3.31 -0.86 -15.53
N ILE A 23 4.43 -1.19 -14.88
CA ILE A 23 4.44 -1.58 -13.47
C ILE A 23 4.38 -0.29 -12.65
N TYR A 24 3.50 -0.26 -11.64
CA TYR A 24 3.40 0.88 -10.73
C TYR A 24 4.73 1.15 -10.03
N ASP A 25 5.18 2.41 -10.11
CA ASP A 25 6.30 2.95 -9.34
C ASP A 25 5.88 4.27 -8.71
N TYR A 26 6.47 4.59 -7.57
CA TYR A 26 6.19 5.80 -6.81
C TYR A 26 7.50 6.39 -6.29
N GLU A 27 7.65 7.70 -6.48
CA GLU A 27 8.75 8.46 -5.93
C GLU A 27 8.37 8.94 -4.53
N TYR A 28 9.08 8.41 -3.53
CA TYR A 28 8.84 8.69 -2.12
C TYR A 28 9.37 10.07 -1.73
N SER A 29 8.69 10.70 -0.78
CA SER A 29 9.11 11.97 -0.19
C SER A 29 10.49 11.85 0.50
N GLU A 30 11.14 13.00 0.67
CA GLU A 30 12.40 13.08 1.42
C GLU A 30 12.24 12.50 2.84
N LEU A 31 11.10 12.77 3.49
CA LEU A 31 10.80 12.23 4.81
C LEU A 31 10.78 10.69 4.82
N ALA A 32 10.06 10.08 3.87
CA ALA A 32 10.00 8.63 3.77
C ALA A 32 11.37 8.01 3.49
N VAL A 33 12.20 8.66 2.67
CA VAL A 33 13.59 8.23 2.41
C VAL A 33 14.46 8.33 3.66
N ILE A 34 14.32 9.40 4.46
CA ILE A 34 15.06 9.53 5.73
C ILE A 34 14.61 8.46 6.74
N ILE A 35 13.30 8.23 6.88
CA ILE A 35 12.74 7.18 7.73
C ILE A 35 13.30 5.81 7.32
N GLN A 36 13.32 5.51 6.02
CA GLN A 36 13.87 4.27 5.49
C GLN A 36 15.33 4.08 5.92
N LYS A 37 16.17 5.11 5.76
CA LYS A 37 17.60 5.06 6.12
C LYS A 37 17.78 4.83 7.63
N LEU A 38 17.04 5.55 8.46
CA LEU A 38 17.10 5.40 9.93
C LEU A 38 16.75 3.98 10.38
N ILE A 39 15.70 3.40 9.80
CA ILE A 39 15.31 2.02 10.11
C ILE A 39 16.38 1.05 9.62
N TYR A 40 16.89 1.23 8.40
CA TYR A 40 17.91 0.35 7.84
C TYR A 40 19.22 0.37 8.64
N GLU A 41 19.67 1.54 9.10
CA GLU A 41 20.91 1.67 9.88
C GLU A 41 20.80 1.04 11.28
N ARG A 42 19.64 1.18 11.95
CA ARG A 42 19.46 0.67 13.31
C ARG A 42 18.92 -0.77 13.36
N HIS A 43 18.15 -1.18 12.37
CA HIS A 43 17.44 -2.46 12.30
C HIS A 43 17.61 -3.11 10.91
N PRO A 44 18.84 -3.47 10.49
CA PRO A 44 19.14 -3.85 9.10
C PRO A 44 18.43 -5.12 8.61
N PHE A 45 17.97 -5.98 9.51
CA PHE A 45 17.29 -7.24 9.17
C PHE A 45 15.77 -7.17 9.28
N LEU A 46 15.24 -6.02 9.68
CA LEU A 46 13.81 -5.85 9.93
C LEU A 46 13.04 -5.86 8.60
N GLU A 47 11.95 -6.62 8.52
CA GLU A 47 11.02 -6.51 7.40
C GLU A 47 10.01 -5.37 7.64
N TYR A 48 9.99 -4.39 6.73
CA TYR A 48 9.04 -3.27 6.79
C TYR A 48 8.60 -2.78 5.40
N ARG A 49 7.46 -2.08 5.34
CA ARG A 49 6.97 -1.34 4.17
C ARG A 49 6.62 0.08 4.55
N ILE A 50 6.99 1.03 3.71
CA ILE A 50 6.56 2.43 3.84
C ILE A 50 5.46 2.69 2.83
N PHE A 51 4.43 3.41 3.27
CA PHE A 51 3.32 3.87 2.46
C PHE A 51 3.08 5.34 2.81
N GLU A 52 2.91 6.19 1.81
CA GLU A 52 2.51 7.58 2.00
C GLU A 52 1.07 7.75 1.55
N LEU A 53 0.26 8.42 2.37
CA LEU A 53 -1.17 8.58 2.09
C LEU A 53 -1.39 9.23 0.71
N VAL A 54 -0.54 10.19 0.35
CA VAL A 54 -0.58 10.88 -0.95
C VAL A 54 -0.28 9.98 -2.15
N GLN A 55 0.23 8.74 -1.97
CA GLN A 55 0.31 7.74 -3.06
C GLN A 55 -1.05 7.47 -3.69
N MET A 56 -2.13 7.61 -2.91
CA MET A 56 -3.50 7.41 -3.37
C MET A 56 -3.99 8.52 -4.30
N ASN A 57 -3.36 9.70 -4.32
CA ASN A 57 -3.82 10.84 -5.12
C ASN A 57 -3.83 10.56 -6.63
N GLU A 58 -3.05 9.58 -7.10
CA GLU A 58 -3.09 9.16 -8.50
C GLU A 58 -4.41 8.48 -8.91
N PHE A 59 -5.13 7.91 -7.94
CA PHE A 59 -6.32 7.10 -8.18
C PHE A 59 -7.59 7.68 -7.54
N LEU A 60 -7.45 8.58 -6.56
CA LEU A 60 -8.59 9.25 -5.94
C LEU A 60 -9.12 10.37 -6.83
N ASN A 61 -10.43 10.59 -6.82
CA ASN A 61 -11.01 11.78 -7.45
C ASN A 61 -10.75 13.03 -6.61
N HIS A 62 -10.77 12.89 -5.28
CA HIS A 62 -10.48 13.96 -4.33
C HIS A 62 -9.05 13.84 -3.81
N GLN A 63 -8.27 14.91 -3.98
CA GLN A 63 -6.88 14.93 -3.53
C GLN A 63 -6.75 15.04 -2.01
N ILE A 64 -5.80 14.28 -1.47
CA ILE A 64 -5.32 14.37 -0.10
C ILE A 64 -4.35 15.54 0.01
N ALA A 65 -4.72 16.52 0.84
CA ALA A 65 -3.92 17.72 1.09
C ALA A 65 -2.82 17.52 2.14
N HIS A 66 -3.02 16.59 3.08
CA HIS A 66 -2.13 16.38 4.22
C HIS A 66 -1.59 14.95 4.20
N ASN A 67 -0.26 14.81 4.08
CA ASN A 67 0.38 13.51 4.01
C ASN A 67 0.50 12.86 5.40
N ALA A 68 0.44 11.54 5.42
CA ALA A 68 0.84 10.72 6.55
C ALA A 68 1.69 9.56 6.04
N VAL A 69 2.78 9.27 6.76
CA VAL A 69 3.74 8.22 6.40
C VAL A 69 3.52 7.01 7.30
N PHE A 70 3.03 5.93 6.72
CA PHE A 70 2.83 4.66 7.40
C PHE A 70 4.06 3.79 7.25
N VAL A 71 4.59 3.31 8.36
CA VAL A 71 5.69 2.35 8.45
C VAL A 71 5.11 1.04 9.00
N PHE A 72 4.81 0.10 8.11
CA PHE A 72 4.33 -1.22 8.48
C PHE A 72 5.52 -2.12 8.80
N VAL A 73 5.62 -2.57 10.04
CA VAL A 73 6.74 -3.37 10.56
C VAL A 73 6.28 -4.77 10.90
N GLU A 74 7.11 -5.78 10.66
CA GLU A 74 6.80 -7.17 11.05
C GLU A 74 6.36 -7.29 12.52
N ALA A 75 5.57 -8.34 12.78
CA ALA A 75 4.86 -8.50 14.03
C ALA A 75 5.81 -8.43 15.24
N ASP A 76 5.34 -7.78 16.31
CA ASP A 76 6.01 -7.70 17.61
C ASP A 76 7.34 -6.92 17.63
N LEU A 77 7.72 -6.27 16.53
CA LEU A 77 8.92 -5.43 16.43
C LEU A 77 8.64 -3.93 16.21
N GLY A 78 7.36 -3.53 16.24
CA GLY A 78 6.95 -2.13 16.04
C GLY A 78 7.52 -1.16 17.09
N ASP A 79 7.68 -1.58 18.34
CA ASP A 79 8.20 -0.75 19.43
C ASP A 79 9.64 -0.26 19.17
N PHE A 80 10.49 -1.11 18.58
CA PHE A 80 11.88 -0.75 18.26
C PHE A 80 11.96 0.35 17.20
N VAL A 81 11.11 0.26 16.19
CA VAL A 81 10.98 1.29 15.15
C VAL A 81 10.36 2.55 15.72
N PHE A 82 9.33 2.41 16.56
CA PHE A 82 8.71 3.55 17.23
C PHE A 82 9.72 4.36 18.03
N GLU A 83 10.51 3.74 18.92
CA GLU A 83 11.51 4.46 19.70
C GLU A 83 12.59 5.11 18.82
N THR A 84 13.04 4.40 17.77
CA THR A 84 13.99 4.95 16.78
C THR A 84 13.47 6.21 16.10
N LEU A 85 12.22 6.19 15.64
CA LEU A 85 11.62 7.32 14.94
C LEU A 85 11.24 8.44 15.90
N LYS A 86 10.79 8.11 17.12
CA LYS A 86 10.40 9.07 18.16
C LYS A 86 11.58 9.90 18.65
N GLU A 87 12.78 9.33 18.73
CA GLU A 87 14.01 10.09 19.03
C GLU A 87 14.28 11.19 17.99
N LYS A 88 14.02 10.92 16.71
CA LYS A 88 14.26 11.85 15.62
C LYS A 88 13.10 12.83 15.39
N TYR A 89 11.87 12.36 15.59
CA TYR A 89 10.62 13.06 15.29
C TYR A 89 9.69 13.12 16.51
N PRO A 90 10.12 13.78 17.61
CA PRO A 90 9.33 13.83 18.83
C PRO A 90 7.96 14.47 18.59
N GLY A 91 6.90 13.84 19.11
CA GLY A 91 5.52 14.32 18.95
C GLY A 91 4.88 14.09 17.58
N LYS A 92 5.58 13.44 16.65
CA LYS A 92 5.09 13.13 15.29
C LYS A 92 4.96 11.64 14.97
N VAL A 93 5.23 10.76 15.93
CA VAL A 93 5.17 9.30 15.73
C VAL A 93 4.06 8.71 16.59
N LEU A 94 3.19 7.89 15.99
CA LEU A 94 2.19 7.09 16.69
C LEU A 94 2.43 5.61 16.45
N LEU A 95 2.36 4.79 17.50
CA LEU A 95 2.44 3.33 17.40
C LEU A 95 1.04 2.72 17.44
N ASN A 96 0.67 2.01 16.38
CA ASN A 96 -0.61 1.33 16.21
C ASN A 96 -1.82 2.15 16.71
N PRO A 97 -1.96 3.43 16.30
CA PRO A 97 -3.02 4.29 16.83
C PRO A 97 -4.39 3.75 16.46
N SER A 98 -5.35 3.94 17.35
CA SER A 98 -6.76 3.90 16.98
C SER A 98 -7.11 5.06 16.03
N VAL A 99 -8.22 4.91 15.31
CA VAL A 99 -8.79 6.00 14.48
C VAL A 99 -8.96 7.28 15.28
N LYS A 100 -9.43 7.17 16.54
CA LYS A 100 -9.61 8.31 17.42
C LYS A 100 -8.28 8.99 17.74
N GLU A 101 -7.24 8.23 18.05
CA GLU A 101 -5.91 8.78 18.33
C GLU A 101 -5.30 9.42 17.09
N TYR A 102 -5.44 8.79 15.92
CA TYR A 102 -4.99 9.38 14.66
C TYR A 102 -5.62 10.75 14.43
N HIS A 103 -6.94 10.89 14.56
CA HIS A 103 -7.60 12.18 14.39
C HIS A 103 -7.28 13.20 15.49
N LEU A 104 -7.04 12.75 16.72
CA LEU A 104 -6.69 13.63 17.83
C LEU A 104 -5.31 14.27 17.65
N TYR A 105 -4.36 13.52 17.08
CA TYR A 105 -2.97 13.96 16.87
C TYR A 105 -2.66 14.29 15.41
N TRP A 106 -3.70 14.46 14.58
CA TRP A 106 -3.55 14.70 13.16
C TRP A 106 -2.78 16.00 12.90
N GLN A 107 -1.74 15.88 12.08
CA GLN A 107 -0.87 16.97 11.63
C GLN A 107 -0.15 16.54 10.35
N ASP A 108 0.44 17.50 9.64
CA ASP A 108 1.24 17.21 8.46
C ASP A 108 2.45 16.32 8.78
N ASP A 109 2.64 15.35 7.89
CA ASP A 109 3.75 14.41 7.92
C ASP A 109 3.79 13.56 9.21
N LEU A 110 2.61 13.21 9.72
CA LEU A 110 2.47 12.29 10.84
C LEU A 110 3.00 10.90 10.44
N ILE A 111 3.82 10.31 11.31
CA ILE A 111 4.44 9.00 11.11
C ILE A 111 3.66 7.96 11.92
N ILE A 112 3.17 6.92 11.25
CA ILE A 112 2.36 5.87 11.87
C ILE A 112 3.12 4.56 11.77
N VAL A 113 3.53 4.01 12.92
CA VAL A 113 4.14 2.68 12.98
C VAL A 113 3.02 1.66 13.16
N GLY A 114 2.79 0.84 12.13
CA GLY A 114 1.74 -0.17 12.09
C GLY A 114 2.27 -1.59 11.96
N LYS A 115 1.39 -2.58 12.09
CA LYS A 115 1.74 -3.99 11.88
C LYS A 115 1.73 -4.37 10.39
N LEU A 116 2.84 -4.94 9.91
CA LEU A 116 2.95 -5.63 8.63
C LEU A 116 2.41 -7.05 8.78
N LEU A 117 1.34 -7.35 8.07
CA LEU A 117 0.77 -8.70 8.08
C LEU A 117 1.59 -9.65 7.21
N THR A 118 1.59 -10.93 7.58
CA THR A 118 2.21 -11.99 6.77
C THR A 118 1.65 -11.98 5.35
N GLU A 119 2.42 -12.42 4.36
CA GLU A 119 2.03 -12.37 2.94
C GLU A 119 1.83 -10.95 2.38
N ALA A 120 2.21 -9.89 3.13
CA ALA A 120 2.23 -8.54 2.60
C ALA A 120 3.16 -8.47 1.37
N PRO A 121 2.65 -8.00 0.22
CA PRO A 121 3.44 -7.86 -0.99
C PRO A 121 4.73 -7.04 -0.76
N LYS A 122 5.80 -7.43 -1.45
CA LYS A 122 7.06 -6.67 -1.48
C LYS A 122 7.01 -5.64 -2.60
N GLY A 123 7.57 -4.46 -2.37
CA GLY A 123 7.75 -3.47 -3.43
C GLY A 123 8.59 -4.03 -4.58
N LYS A 124 8.27 -3.63 -5.81
CA LYS A 124 8.94 -4.16 -7.01
C LYS A 124 10.33 -3.54 -7.21
N LYS A 125 10.49 -2.24 -6.93
CA LYS A 125 11.75 -1.49 -7.06
C LYS A 125 12.66 -1.63 -5.84
N ALA A 126 12.10 -1.48 -4.65
CA ALA A 126 12.78 -1.76 -3.39
C ALA A 126 11.82 -2.46 -2.44
N VAL A 127 12.35 -3.38 -1.62
CA VAL A 127 11.54 -4.23 -0.74
C VAL A 127 10.67 -3.41 0.21
N TRP A 128 11.17 -2.26 0.68
CA TRP A 128 10.46 -1.37 1.59
C TRP A 128 9.36 -0.54 0.92
N HIS A 129 9.28 -0.47 -0.41
CA HIS A 129 8.17 0.23 -1.08
C HIS A 129 6.87 -0.56 -0.89
N THR A 130 5.76 0.16 -0.79
CA THR A 130 4.41 -0.41 -0.97
C THR A 130 4.12 -0.54 -2.46
N CYS A 131 3.72 -1.73 -2.91
CA CYS A 131 3.25 -1.94 -4.28
C CYS A 131 1.73 -1.71 -4.37
N LEU A 132 1.25 -1.56 -5.61
CA LEU A 132 -0.15 -1.29 -5.91
C LEU A 132 -1.10 -2.34 -5.31
N GLU A 133 -0.78 -3.64 -5.40
CA GLU A 133 -1.60 -4.72 -4.82
C GLU A 133 -1.80 -4.57 -3.31
N LYS A 134 -0.75 -4.16 -2.58
CA LYS A 134 -0.84 -3.94 -1.13
C LYS A 134 -1.65 -2.69 -0.84
N MET A 135 -1.41 -1.61 -1.59
CA MET A 135 -2.08 -0.33 -1.44
C MET A 135 -3.60 -0.47 -1.62
N LEU A 136 -4.06 -1.09 -2.72
CA LEU A 136 -5.49 -1.31 -2.99
C LEU A 136 -6.18 -2.13 -1.89
N VAL A 137 -5.48 -3.12 -1.34
CA VAL A 137 -5.99 -3.93 -0.23
C VAL A 137 -6.02 -3.13 1.07
N ASP A 138 -4.95 -2.43 1.42
CA ASP A 138 -4.86 -1.69 2.68
C ASP A 138 -5.81 -0.51 2.73
N MET A 139 -6.11 0.10 1.59
CA MET A 139 -7.12 1.14 1.45
C MET A 139 -8.49 0.72 2.00
N THR A 140 -8.87 -0.55 1.85
CA THR A 140 -10.16 -1.06 2.32
C THR A 140 -10.09 -1.73 3.70
N ALA A 141 -8.89 -2.11 4.15
CA ALA A 141 -8.68 -2.97 5.31
C ALA A 141 -8.01 -2.31 6.51
N GLU A 142 -7.15 -1.32 6.29
CA GLU A 142 -6.40 -0.62 7.34
C GLU A 142 -7.31 0.44 7.98
N LYS A 143 -7.43 0.42 9.31
CA LYS A 143 -8.46 1.18 10.02
C LYS A 143 -8.30 2.69 9.86
N VAL A 144 -7.07 3.19 9.89
CA VAL A 144 -6.76 4.61 9.77
C VAL A 144 -6.81 5.05 8.31
N ILE A 145 -6.25 4.25 7.40
CA ILE A 145 -6.29 4.57 5.97
C ILE A 145 -7.75 4.63 5.50
N LYS A 146 -8.59 3.66 5.89
CA LYS A 146 -10.00 3.59 5.50
C LYS A 146 -10.81 4.84 5.85
N THR A 147 -10.46 5.52 6.94
CA THR A 147 -11.16 6.74 7.39
C THR A 147 -10.72 8.02 6.66
N THR A 148 -9.70 7.93 5.80
CA THR A 148 -9.17 9.10 5.07
C THR A 148 -10.03 9.48 3.88
N PHE A 149 -10.77 8.53 3.29
CA PHE A 149 -11.53 8.73 2.06
C PHE A 149 -12.91 8.05 2.14
N SER A 150 -13.82 8.46 1.26
CA SER A 150 -15.16 7.88 1.18
C SER A 150 -15.11 6.46 0.59
N GLU A 151 -15.97 5.56 1.10
CA GLU A 151 -16.15 4.22 0.51
C GLU A 151 -16.61 4.29 -0.96
N ALA A 152 -17.26 5.40 -1.36
CA ALA A 152 -17.69 5.62 -2.74
C ALA A 152 -16.52 5.82 -3.73
N GLU A 153 -15.30 6.11 -3.25
CA GLU A 153 -14.11 6.22 -4.10
C GLU A 153 -13.58 4.84 -4.55
N TYR A 154 -13.96 3.76 -3.86
CA TYR A 154 -13.33 2.44 -4.03
C TYR A 154 -13.45 1.87 -5.44
N PRO A 155 -14.65 1.90 -6.08
CA PRO A 155 -14.80 1.40 -7.44
C PRO A 155 -13.90 2.17 -8.42
N GLY A 156 -13.91 3.51 -8.35
CA GLY A 156 -13.12 4.35 -9.24
C GLY A 156 -11.61 4.19 -9.06
N VAL A 157 -11.13 4.04 -7.82
CA VAL A 157 -9.71 3.75 -7.55
C VAL A 157 -9.30 2.41 -8.17
N LEU A 158 -10.10 1.36 -7.98
CA LEU A 158 -9.83 0.03 -8.55
C LEU A 158 -9.82 0.10 -10.09
N GLU A 159 -10.80 0.75 -10.71
CA GLU A 159 -10.86 0.88 -12.17
C GLU A 159 -9.63 1.60 -12.72
N GLN A 160 -9.26 2.74 -12.13
CA GLN A 160 -8.07 3.47 -12.55
C GLN A 160 -6.79 2.64 -12.38
N ALA A 161 -6.66 1.91 -11.27
CA ALA A 161 -5.50 1.06 -11.03
C ALA A 161 -5.40 -0.09 -12.05
N PHE A 162 -6.50 -0.81 -12.30
CA PHE A 162 -6.55 -1.91 -13.28
C PHE A 162 -6.43 -1.44 -14.73
N GLN A 163 -6.79 -0.20 -15.03
CA GLN A 163 -6.63 0.40 -16.34
C GLN A 163 -5.18 0.87 -16.59
N LYS A 164 -4.57 1.53 -15.60
CA LYS A 164 -3.25 2.18 -15.74
C LYS A 164 -2.09 1.21 -15.55
N TYR A 165 -2.24 0.16 -14.74
CA TYR A 165 -1.12 -0.66 -14.27
C TYR A 165 -1.36 -2.16 -14.39
N VAL A 166 -0.26 -2.90 -14.52
CA VAL A 166 -0.29 -4.35 -14.32
C VAL A 166 -0.46 -4.66 -12.84
N ILE A 167 -1.45 -5.49 -12.52
CA ILE A 167 -1.76 -5.96 -11.17
C ILE A 167 -1.60 -7.47 -11.11
N ASP A 168 -0.79 -7.97 -10.18
CA ASP A 168 -0.74 -9.40 -9.85
C ASP A 168 -1.96 -9.76 -8.98
N GLU A 169 -3.07 -10.09 -9.64
CA GLU A 169 -4.34 -10.43 -9.00
C GLU A 169 -4.19 -11.57 -7.99
N SER A 170 -3.36 -12.58 -8.28
CA SER A 170 -3.11 -13.69 -7.35
C SER A 170 -2.44 -13.20 -6.06
N GLN A 171 -1.47 -12.30 -6.16
CA GLN A 171 -0.81 -11.68 -5.01
C GLN A 171 -1.77 -10.77 -4.25
N MET A 172 -2.53 -9.92 -4.95
CA MET A 172 -3.52 -9.03 -4.37
C MET A 172 -4.58 -9.80 -3.57
N PHE A 173 -5.22 -10.82 -4.16
CA PHE A 173 -6.27 -11.58 -3.49
C PHE A 173 -5.75 -12.51 -2.39
N ARG A 174 -4.51 -13.00 -2.50
CA ARG A 174 -3.87 -13.70 -1.37
C ARG A 174 -3.68 -12.76 -0.17
N TYR A 175 -3.23 -11.54 -0.40
CA TYR A 175 -3.08 -10.55 0.66
C TYR A 175 -4.44 -10.09 1.21
N ALA A 176 -5.42 -9.85 0.35
CA ALA A 176 -6.81 -9.53 0.73
C ALA A 176 -7.44 -10.62 1.61
N LYS A 177 -7.19 -11.91 1.29
CA LYS A 177 -7.64 -13.03 2.13
C LYS A 177 -7.02 -12.98 3.52
N ARG A 178 -5.73 -12.61 3.63
CA ARG A 178 -5.06 -12.46 4.93
C ARG A 178 -5.57 -11.26 5.72
N ARG A 179 -6.06 -10.22 5.03
CA ARG A 179 -6.72 -9.05 5.62
C ARG A 179 -8.21 -9.27 5.91
N HIS A 180 -8.77 -10.42 5.56
CA HIS A 180 -10.20 -10.77 5.72
C HIS A 180 -11.17 -9.88 4.93
N ILE A 181 -10.72 -9.37 3.79
CA ILE A 181 -11.47 -8.41 2.93
C ILE A 181 -11.58 -8.89 1.47
N LYS A 182 -11.14 -10.13 1.17
CA LYS A 182 -11.18 -10.67 -0.20
C LYS A 182 -12.59 -10.56 -0.80
N ASP A 183 -13.60 -11.01 -0.06
CA ASP A 183 -14.98 -11.05 -0.56
C ASP A 183 -15.56 -9.63 -0.74
N ASP A 184 -15.16 -8.68 0.10
CA ASP A 184 -15.55 -7.27 -0.03
C ASP A 184 -14.98 -6.65 -1.32
N ILE A 185 -13.70 -6.86 -1.59
CA ILE A 185 -13.07 -6.39 -2.84
C ILE A 185 -13.73 -7.04 -4.06
N LEU A 186 -13.96 -8.36 -4.02
CA LEU A 186 -14.62 -9.07 -5.12
C LEU A 186 -16.02 -8.52 -5.38
N LYS A 187 -16.79 -8.27 -4.32
CA LYS A 187 -18.11 -7.68 -4.44
C LYS A 187 -18.06 -6.30 -5.09
N ILE A 188 -17.13 -5.44 -4.70
CA ILE A 188 -16.94 -4.12 -5.34
C ILE A 188 -16.64 -4.30 -6.83
N ILE A 189 -15.67 -5.14 -7.17
CA ILE A 189 -15.26 -5.40 -8.55
C ILE A 189 -16.45 -5.89 -9.39
N GLN A 190 -17.20 -6.87 -8.92
CA GLN A 190 -18.29 -7.48 -9.68
C GLN A 190 -19.55 -6.61 -9.79
N SER A 191 -19.86 -5.84 -8.75
CA SER A 191 -21.14 -5.10 -8.68
C SER A 191 -21.04 -3.63 -9.08
N GLN A 192 -19.85 -3.04 -9.02
CA GLN A 192 -19.65 -1.59 -9.13
C GLN A 192 -18.55 -1.19 -10.12
N THR A 193 -17.91 -2.14 -10.81
CA THR A 193 -16.85 -1.82 -11.78
C THR A 193 -17.02 -2.58 -13.10
N GLY A 194 -16.36 -2.10 -14.16
CA GLY A 194 -16.19 -2.81 -15.42
C GLY A 194 -15.00 -3.78 -15.48
N ILE A 195 -14.30 -4.00 -14.36
CA ILE A 195 -13.06 -4.79 -14.30
C ILE A 195 -13.35 -6.26 -14.63
N LYS A 196 -12.56 -6.82 -15.54
CA LYS A 196 -12.56 -8.26 -15.84
C LYS A 196 -11.30 -8.89 -15.27
N LEU A 197 -11.47 -9.68 -14.20
CA LEU A 197 -10.38 -10.42 -13.58
C LEU A 197 -9.82 -11.47 -14.57
N ARG A 198 -8.48 -11.57 -14.63
CA ARG A 198 -7.76 -12.51 -15.48
C ARG A 198 -7.57 -13.87 -14.80
N THR A 199 -7.58 -13.89 -13.48
CA THR A 199 -7.22 -15.06 -12.67
C THR A 199 -8.40 -15.78 -12.01
N GLU A 200 -9.58 -15.14 -11.95
CA GLU A 200 -10.81 -15.78 -11.47
C GLU A 200 -11.71 -16.13 -12.66
N LYS A 201 -11.93 -17.45 -12.85
CA LYS A 201 -12.95 -18.01 -13.76
C LYS A 201 -14.19 -18.39 -12.97
#